data_AF-A0A1J5GXW7-F1
#
_entry.id   AF-A0A1J5GXW7-F1
#
_cell.length_a   1.000
_cell.length_b   1.000
_cell.length_c   1.000
_cell.angle_alpha   90.00
_cell.angle_beta   90.00
_cell.angle_gamma   90.00
#
_symmetry.space_group_name_H-M   'P 1'
#
loop_
_entity.id
_entity.type
_entity.pdbx_description
1 polymer ?
#
loop_
_entity_poly.entity_id
_entity_poly.type
_entity_poly.pdbx_seq_one_letter_code
_entity_poly.pdbx_strand_id
1 'polypeptide(L)'
;MKLNLKELRIKLDQMAERIISRLKDRSRYKLNAKVYQKNTLPIKNRKNISFFEFALEGLENYHASLGRYKFPDQYPISHPHLMTAVKREIPSSLVVKVKIDFGKEIIKFYLDSLKKFCPPGNDSSVYGETVYCDADIIELLNERINLGRFIAQVKLKNGFLFQGIKSKKQLEKRLKNLKREKEVIKKAKEIARKYTFPTKIAEEYFKWIIKETIKIEIEYLKKVYPQILLF
;
A
#
# COMPACT_ATOMS: atom_id res chain seq x y z
N MET A 1 11.27 18.94 2.31
CA MET A 1 12.30 18.21 3.10
C MET A 1 13.05 17.25 2.18
N LYS A 2 14.37 17.41 2.01
CA LYS A 2 15.20 16.50 1.21
C LYS A 2 15.35 15.18 1.97
N LEU A 3 14.40 14.25 1.85
CA LEU A 3 14.56 12.92 2.44
C LEU A 3 15.74 12.20 1.78
N ASN A 4 16.82 12.05 2.53
CA ASN A 4 17.95 11.22 2.14
C ASN A 4 17.56 9.72 2.27
N LEU A 5 18.31 8.82 1.62
CA LEU A 5 18.00 7.38 1.63
C LEU A 5 17.95 6.77 3.05
N LYS A 6 18.59 7.39 4.04
CA LYS A 6 18.60 6.92 5.44
C LYS A 6 17.25 7.21 6.10
N GLU A 7 16.70 8.40 5.96
CA GLU A 7 15.36 8.76 6.46
C GLU A 7 14.27 7.91 5.81
N LEU A 8 14.39 7.67 4.49
CA LEU A 8 13.47 6.78 3.79
C LEU A 8 13.50 5.36 4.37
N ARG A 9 14.68 4.84 4.72
CA ARG A 9 14.80 3.52 5.35
C ARG A 9 14.12 3.47 6.72
N ILE A 10 14.27 4.52 7.53
CA ILE A 10 13.58 4.63 8.82
C ILE A 10 12.07 4.61 8.61
N LYS A 11 11.55 5.41 7.66
CA LYS A 11 10.11 5.41 7.33
C LYS A 11 9.63 4.02 6.87
N LEU A 12 10.37 3.37 5.97
CA LEU A 12 10.01 2.04 5.46
C LEU A 12 9.98 0.97 6.57
N ASP A 13 10.91 1.06 7.52
CA ASP A 13 10.98 0.15 8.67
C ASP A 13 9.82 0.40 9.65
N GLN A 14 9.45 1.66 9.91
CA GLN A 14 8.29 2.01 10.74
C GLN A 14 6.98 1.55 10.09
N MET A 15 6.83 1.72 8.78
CA MET A 15 5.68 1.21 8.04
C MET A 15 5.61 -0.31 8.10
N ALA A 16 6.75 -0.99 8.10
CA ALA A 16 6.78 -2.44 8.23
C ALA A 16 6.20 -2.90 9.57
N GLU A 17 6.57 -2.21 10.66
CA GLU A 17 6.03 -2.47 11.99
C GLU A 17 4.52 -2.22 12.05
N ARG A 18 4.05 -1.08 11.52
CA ARG A 18 2.62 -0.74 11.46
C ARG A 18 1.79 -1.74 10.66
N ILE A 19 2.29 -2.18 9.50
CA ILE A 19 1.57 -3.17 8.67
C ILE A 19 1.41 -4.48 9.45
N ILE A 20 2.48 -4.98 10.08
CA ILE A 20 2.43 -6.26 10.79
C ILE A 20 1.58 -6.18 12.05
N SER A 21 1.69 -5.09 12.82
CA SER A 21 0.86 -4.90 14.01
C SER A 21 -0.63 -4.81 13.63
N ARG A 22 -0.96 -4.13 12.52
CA ARG A 22 -2.35 -4.04 12.07
C ARG A 22 -2.88 -5.36 11.52
N LEU A 23 -2.06 -6.14 10.79
CA LEU A 23 -2.41 -7.51 10.41
C LEU A 23 -2.65 -8.40 11.63
N LYS A 24 -1.89 -8.20 12.71
CA LYS A 24 -2.12 -8.89 13.99
C LYS A 24 -3.43 -8.46 14.64
N ASP A 25 -3.80 -7.19 14.61
CA ASP A 25 -5.12 -6.75 15.09
C ASP A 25 -6.23 -7.44 14.29
N ARG A 26 -6.10 -7.45 12.96
CA ARG A 26 -7.07 -8.12 12.08
C ARG A 26 -7.19 -9.62 12.37
N SER A 27 -6.10 -10.28 12.72
CA SER A 27 -6.09 -11.72 13.00
C SER A 27 -6.91 -12.12 14.24
N ARG A 28 -7.35 -11.14 15.05
CA ARG A 28 -8.19 -11.39 16.24
C ARG A 28 -9.67 -11.51 15.91
N TYR A 29 -10.10 -10.99 14.76
CA TYR A 29 -11.48 -11.12 14.29
C TYR A 29 -11.63 -12.36 13.41
N LYS A 30 -12.82 -12.96 13.42
CA LYS A 30 -13.18 -14.01 12.46
C LYS A 30 -13.07 -13.49 11.02
N LEU A 31 -13.10 -14.41 10.06
CA LEU A 31 -13.04 -14.07 8.64
C LEU A 31 -14.13 -13.07 8.25
N ASN A 32 -15.33 -13.18 8.84
CA ASN A 32 -16.43 -12.24 8.67
C ASN A 32 -16.82 -12.08 7.19
N ALA A 33 -16.87 -13.18 6.44
CA ALA A 33 -17.02 -13.19 4.97
C ALA A 33 -18.19 -12.34 4.44
N LYS A 34 -19.27 -12.16 5.23
CA LYS A 34 -20.40 -11.31 4.87
C LYS A 34 -20.03 -9.84 4.62
N VAL A 35 -18.98 -9.30 5.26
CA VAL A 35 -18.64 -7.88 5.12
C VAL A 35 -18.08 -7.51 3.74
N TYR A 36 -17.58 -8.49 2.99
CA TYR A 36 -17.04 -8.29 1.63
C TYR A 36 -18.06 -8.60 0.52
N GLN A 37 -19.24 -9.08 0.89
CA GLN A 37 -20.31 -9.38 -0.06
C GLN A 37 -21.20 -8.15 -0.26
N LYS A 38 -21.47 -7.83 -1.53
CA LYS A 38 -22.31 -6.68 -1.87
C LYS A 38 -23.76 -6.92 -1.45
N ASN A 39 -24.39 -5.88 -0.92
CA ASN A 39 -25.79 -5.89 -0.49
C ASN A 39 -26.15 -6.90 0.62
N THR A 40 -25.17 -7.55 1.26
CA THR A 40 -25.43 -8.47 2.38
C THR A 40 -25.77 -7.72 3.67
N LEU A 41 -25.23 -6.51 3.85
CA LEU A 41 -25.56 -5.62 4.95
C LEU A 41 -26.23 -4.36 4.39
N PRO A 42 -27.43 -3.99 4.86
CA PRO A 42 -28.12 -2.80 4.36
C PRO A 42 -27.41 -1.54 4.82
N ILE A 43 -27.03 -0.68 3.87
CA ILE A 43 -26.44 0.63 4.12
C ILE A 43 -27.40 1.68 3.58
N LYS A 44 -27.87 2.59 4.44
CA LYS A 44 -28.85 3.62 4.08
C LYS A 44 -28.39 4.41 2.85
N ASN A 45 -29.25 4.51 1.83
CA ASN A 45 -29.01 5.23 0.58
C ASN A 45 -27.81 4.74 -0.26
N ARG A 46 -27.30 3.54 -0.01
CA ARG A 46 -26.16 2.97 -0.76
C ARG A 46 -26.52 1.57 -1.26
N LYS A 47 -26.46 1.36 -2.58
CA LYS A 47 -26.74 0.07 -3.25
C LYS A 47 -25.47 -0.43 -3.95
N ASN A 48 -25.41 -1.74 -4.20
CA ASN A 48 -24.33 -2.42 -4.92
C ASN A 48 -22.93 -2.23 -4.31
N ILE A 49 -22.87 -2.17 -2.98
CA ILE A 49 -21.64 -1.98 -2.21
C ILE A 49 -21.59 -2.99 -1.06
N SER A 50 -20.40 -3.46 -0.74
CA SER A 50 -20.11 -4.25 0.46
C SER A 50 -19.81 -3.34 1.66
N PHE A 51 -19.86 -3.88 2.88
CA PHE A 51 -19.52 -3.07 4.05
C PHE A 51 -18.03 -2.69 4.10
N PHE A 52 -17.15 -3.56 3.57
CA PHE A 52 -15.74 -3.26 3.36
C PHE A 52 -15.53 -2.09 2.38
N GLU A 53 -16.16 -2.11 1.20
CA GLU A 53 -16.05 -1.01 0.23
C GLU A 53 -16.56 0.31 0.82
N PHE A 54 -17.67 0.27 1.58
CA PHE A 54 -18.21 1.45 2.27
C PHE A 54 -17.23 2.01 3.32
N ALA A 55 -16.59 1.14 4.11
CA ALA A 55 -15.61 1.57 5.11
C ALA A 55 -14.34 2.16 4.47
N LEU A 56 -13.85 1.56 3.40
CA LEU A 56 -12.70 2.07 2.64
C LEU A 56 -13.00 3.46 2.06
N GLU A 57 -14.15 3.62 1.40
CA GLU A 57 -14.58 4.92 0.87
C GLU A 57 -14.73 5.96 2.00
N GLY A 58 -15.31 5.57 3.14
CA GLY A 58 -15.44 6.43 4.31
C GLY A 58 -14.09 6.93 4.84
N LEU A 59 -13.11 6.03 4.98
CA LEU A 59 -11.77 6.37 5.44
C LEU A 59 -11.05 7.30 4.45
N GLU A 60 -11.16 7.02 3.15
CA GLU A 60 -10.56 7.88 2.13
C GLU A 60 -11.25 9.24 2.03
N ASN A 61 -12.58 9.31 2.17
CA ASN A 61 -13.29 10.59 2.26
C ASN A 61 -12.85 11.41 3.47
N TYR A 62 -12.64 10.77 4.62
CA TYR A 62 -12.06 11.42 5.79
C TYR A 62 -10.66 11.97 5.49
N HIS A 63 -9.76 11.16 4.92
CA HIS A 63 -8.44 11.61 4.49
C HIS A 63 -8.49 12.76 3.46
N ALA A 64 -9.42 12.69 2.51
CA ALA A 64 -9.63 13.72 1.50
C ALA A 64 -10.03 15.05 2.15
N SER A 65 -10.94 15.02 3.14
CA SER A 65 -11.39 16.20 3.87
C SER A 65 -10.25 16.92 4.61
N LEU A 66 -9.22 16.18 5.04
CA LEU A 66 -7.98 16.71 5.65
C LEU A 66 -6.95 17.22 4.62
N GLY A 67 -7.30 17.20 3.33
CA GLY A 67 -6.44 17.60 2.22
C GLY A 67 -5.33 16.61 1.89
N ARG A 68 -5.38 15.37 2.38
CA ARG A 68 -4.32 14.35 2.17
C ARG A 68 -3.96 14.20 0.70
N TYR A 69 -4.96 14.04 -0.17
CA TYR A 69 -4.74 13.79 -1.60
C TYR A 69 -4.37 15.04 -2.42
N LYS A 70 -4.27 16.22 -1.81
CA LYS A 70 -3.58 17.37 -2.44
C LYS A 70 -2.07 17.18 -2.49
N PHE A 71 -1.51 16.34 -1.63
CA PHE A 71 -0.08 16.07 -1.59
C PHE A 71 0.36 15.23 -2.80
N PRO A 72 1.55 15.50 -3.37
CA PRO A 72 2.04 14.85 -4.59
C PRO A 72 2.40 13.37 -4.40
N ASP A 73 2.62 12.92 -3.18
CA ASP A 73 2.99 11.55 -2.80
C ASP A 73 1.80 10.73 -2.26
N GLN A 74 0.59 11.30 -2.21
CA GLN A 74 -0.61 10.65 -1.70
C GLN A 74 -1.58 10.29 -2.83
N TYR A 75 -2.01 9.02 -2.85
CA TYR A 75 -2.78 8.41 -3.94
C TYR A 75 -3.96 7.64 -3.35
N PRO A 76 -5.22 7.97 -3.70
CA PRO A 76 -6.36 7.19 -3.26
C PRO A 76 -6.45 5.87 -4.03
N ILE A 77 -7.07 4.87 -3.40
CA ILE A 77 -7.34 3.52 -3.91
C ILE A 77 -8.71 3.48 -4.58
N SER A 78 -9.71 4.11 -3.97
CA SER A 78 -11.05 4.27 -4.50
C SER A 78 -11.19 5.62 -5.23
N HIS A 79 -12.40 6.15 -5.27
CA HIS A 79 -12.72 7.43 -5.87
C HIS A 79 -13.34 8.35 -4.82
N PRO A 80 -12.59 8.76 -3.78
CA PRO A 80 -13.14 9.61 -2.73
C PRO A 80 -13.51 10.99 -3.28
N HIS A 81 -14.40 11.68 -2.59
CA HIS A 81 -14.71 13.07 -2.86
C HIS A 81 -13.51 13.95 -2.48
N LEU A 82 -12.76 14.41 -3.49
CA LEU A 82 -11.51 15.16 -3.31
C LEU A 82 -11.70 16.62 -2.84
N MET A 83 -12.85 16.96 -2.27
CA MET A 83 -13.12 18.29 -1.74
C MET A 83 -12.55 18.41 -0.32
N THR A 84 -11.93 19.55 -0.03
CA THR A 84 -11.47 19.88 1.32
C THR A 84 -11.52 21.38 1.54
N ALA A 85 -12.13 21.78 2.65
CA ALA A 85 -12.12 23.15 3.14
C ALA A 85 -10.79 23.52 3.84
N VAL A 86 -9.96 22.52 4.15
CA VAL A 86 -8.69 22.71 4.86
C VAL A 86 -7.64 23.22 3.87
N LYS A 87 -7.09 24.41 4.16
CA LYS A 87 -5.93 24.97 3.46
C LYS A 87 -4.66 24.51 4.17
N ARG A 88 -3.74 23.90 3.42
CA ARG A 88 -2.45 23.41 3.90
C ARG A 88 -1.37 23.80 2.91
N GLU A 89 -0.20 24.11 3.43
CA GLU A 89 0.98 24.26 2.60
C GLU A 89 1.35 22.90 1.99
N ILE A 90 1.41 22.86 0.66
CA ILE A 90 1.79 21.65 -0.07
C ILE A 90 3.32 21.68 -0.22
N PRO A 91 4.04 20.71 0.37
CA PRO A 91 5.49 20.70 0.29
C PRO A 91 5.93 20.42 -1.16
N SER A 92 7.06 21.01 -1.54
CA SER A 92 7.74 20.62 -2.78
C SER A 92 8.15 19.15 -2.72
N SER A 93 7.95 18.44 -3.83
CA SER A 93 8.21 17.00 -3.92
C SER A 93 9.07 16.68 -5.13
N LEU A 94 9.89 15.64 -4.99
CA LEU A 94 10.61 15.02 -6.09
C LEU A 94 9.69 14.17 -6.97
N VAL A 95 8.53 13.78 -6.45
CA VAL A 95 7.56 12.93 -7.15
C VAL A 95 6.63 13.80 -7.98
N VAL A 96 6.55 13.50 -9.27
CA VAL A 96 5.57 14.05 -10.20
C VAL A 96 4.28 13.24 -10.05
N LYS A 97 3.16 13.90 -9.76
CA LYS A 97 1.89 13.21 -9.53
C LYS A 97 1.35 12.67 -10.86
N VAL A 98 1.44 11.36 -11.05
CA VAL A 98 0.87 10.64 -12.20
C VAL A 98 -0.06 9.52 -11.73
N LYS A 99 -1.19 9.34 -12.41
CA LYS A 99 -2.13 8.27 -12.10
C LYS A 99 -1.52 6.91 -12.46
N ILE A 100 -1.47 5.98 -11.50
CA ILE A 100 -1.14 4.56 -11.73
C ILE A 100 -2.18 3.77 -10.94
N ASP A 101 -3.01 3.03 -11.65
CA ASP A 101 -4.07 2.23 -11.03
C ASP A 101 -3.46 0.93 -10.51
N PHE A 102 -3.49 0.77 -9.18
CA PHE A 102 -2.93 -0.41 -8.50
C PHE A 102 -3.78 -0.87 -7.30
N GLY A 103 -4.87 -0.16 -7.00
CA GLY A 103 -5.71 -0.43 -5.83
C GLY A 103 -6.38 -1.81 -5.87
N LYS A 104 -6.77 -2.27 -7.05
CA LYS A 104 -7.45 -3.57 -7.23
C LYS A 104 -6.54 -4.73 -6.85
N GLU A 105 -5.27 -4.66 -7.20
CA GLU A 105 -4.25 -5.65 -6.88
C GLU A 105 -4.00 -5.74 -5.38
N ILE A 106 -3.98 -4.59 -4.68
CA ILE A 106 -3.85 -4.52 -3.22
C ILE A 106 -5.03 -5.20 -2.55
N ILE A 107 -6.25 -4.79 -2.91
CA ILE A 107 -7.48 -5.35 -2.34
C ILE A 107 -7.54 -6.85 -2.59
N LYS A 108 -7.27 -7.29 -3.82
CA LYS A 108 -7.29 -8.72 -4.17
C LYS A 108 -6.31 -9.52 -3.32
N PHE A 109 -5.03 -9.10 -3.28
CA PHE A 109 -4.01 -9.80 -2.50
C PHE A 109 -4.39 -9.89 -1.02
N TYR A 110 -4.87 -8.78 -0.46
CA TYR A 110 -5.30 -8.71 0.94
C TYR A 110 -6.43 -9.69 1.23
N LEU A 111 -7.55 -9.60 0.50
CA LEU A 111 -8.73 -10.45 0.73
C LEU A 111 -8.41 -11.94 0.55
N ASP A 112 -7.61 -12.30 -0.46
CA ASP A 112 -7.18 -13.68 -0.71
C ASP A 112 -6.36 -14.26 0.44
N SER A 113 -5.68 -13.40 1.22
CA SER A 113 -4.80 -13.82 2.30
C SER A 113 -5.50 -13.99 3.65
N LEU A 114 -6.67 -13.38 3.86
CA LEU A 114 -7.37 -13.35 5.15
C LEU A 114 -7.58 -14.75 5.76
N LYS A 115 -8.01 -15.71 4.93
CA LYS A 115 -8.22 -17.12 5.31
C LYS A 115 -6.96 -17.83 5.82
N LYS A 116 -5.76 -17.27 5.59
CA LYS A 116 -4.50 -17.83 6.07
C LYS A 116 -4.19 -17.47 7.53
N PHE A 117 -4.86 -16.45 8.09
CA PHE A 117 -4.54 -15.93 9.43
C PHE A 117 -5.75 -15.48 10.26
N CYS A 118 -6.96 -15.46 9.70
CA CYS A 118 -8.19 -15.19 10.45
C CYS A 118 -8.95 -16.49 10.74
N PRO A 119 -9.50 -16.68 11.96
CA PRO A 119 -10.37 -17.81 12.26
C PRO A 119 -11.59 -17.86 11.32
N PRO A 120 -12.09 -19.05 10.93
CA PRO A 120 -13.28 -19.15 10.09
C PRO A 120 -14.54 -18.65 10.82
N GLY A 121 -15.58 -18.35 10.05
CA GLY A 121 -16.90 -17.98 10.56
C GLY A 121 -17.18 -16.49 10.56
N ASN A 122 -18.27 -16.12 11.25
CA ASN A 122 -18.79 -14.76 11.33
C ASN A 122 -19.05 -14.37 12.78
N ASP A 123 -18.86 -13.10 13.07
CA ASP A 123 -19.25 -12.43 14.31
C ASP A 123 -19.74 -11.03 13.97
N SER A 124 -21.07 -10.86 13.92
CA SER A 124 -21.70 -9.60 13.52
C SER A 124 -21.50 -8.48 14.52
N SER A 125 -21.16 -8.78 15.78
CA SER A 125 -20.95 -7.77 16.81
C SER A 125 -19.71 -6.89 16.56
N VAL A 126 -18.78 -7.37 15.72
CA VAL A 126 -17.49 -6.70 15.43
C VAL A 126 -17.28 -6.41 13.94
N TYR A 127 -18.35 -6.37 13.14
CA TYR A 127 -18.24 -6.11 11.70
C TYR A 127 -17.67 -4.72 11.40
N GLY A 128 -18.02 -3.71 12.19
CA GLY A 128 -17.53 -2.34 12.00
C GLY A 128 -16.02 -2.23 12.22
N GLU A 129 -15.53 -2.81 13.32
CA GLU A 129 -14.12 -2.87 13.68
C GLU A 129 -13.32 -3.68 12.67
N THR A 130 -13.93 -4.76 12.15
CA THR A 130 -13.34 -5.58 11.09
C THR A 130 -13.08 -4.73 9.84
N VAL A 131 -14.11 -4.06 9.30
CA VAL A 131 -13.97 -3.29 8.05
C VAL A 131 -13.13 -2.03 8.21
N TYR A 132 -13.12 -1.41 9.40
CA TYR A 132 -12.19 -0.32 9.72
C TYR A 132 -10.73 -0.81 9.73
N CYS A 133 -10.47 -1.97 10.34
CA CYS A 133 -9.14 -2.59 10.33
C CYS A 133 -8.70 -2.95 8.91
N ASP A 134 -9.59 -3.53 8.11
CA ASP A 134 -9.33 -3.84 6.71
C ASP A 134 -8.98 -2.58 5.91
N ALA A 135 -9.78 -1.50 6.03
CA ALA A 135 -9.54 -0.24 5.32
C ALA A 135 -8.18 0.39 5.69
N ASP A 136 -7.82 0.39 6.98
CA ASP A 136 -6.53 0.92 7.46
C ASP A 136 -5.34 0.09 6.93
N ILE A 137 -5.45 -1.24 6.89
CA ILE A 137 -4.41 -2.11 6.31
C ILE A 137 -4.24 -1.82 4.81
N ILE A 138 -5.34 -1.67 4.09
CA ILE A 138 -5.35 -1.36 2.67
C ILE A 138 -4.65 -0.02 2.39
N GLU A 139 -4.93 1.02 3.18
CA GLU A 139 -4.23 2.32 3.11
C GLU A 139 -2.73 2.21 3.44
N LEU A 140 -2.36 1.45 4.47
CA LEU A 140 -0.95 1.22 4.84
C LEU A 140 -0.17 0.51 3.73
N LEU A 141 -0.76 -0.51 3.11
CA LEU A 141 -0.18 -1.22 1.97
C LEU A 141 -0.01 -0.29 0.77
N ASN A 142 -1.03 0.51 0.47
CA ASN A 142 -1.02 1.46 -0.64
C ASN A 142 0.04 2.54 -0.45
N GLU A 143 0.15 3.15 0.74
CA GLU A 143 1.21 4.11 1.03
C GLU A 143 2.59 3.46 0.89
N ARG A 144 2.76 2.25 1.45
CA ARG A 144 4.05 1.55 1.44
C ARG A 144 4.52 1.24 0.03
N ILE A 145 3.62 0.79 -0.83
CA ILE A 145 3.93 0.42 -2.22
C ILE A 145 4.16 1.68 -3.07
N ASN A 146 3.39 2.75 -2.87
CA ASN A 146 3.57 4.01 -3.60
C ASN A 146 4.87 4.75 -3.26
N LEU A 147 5.55 4.44 -2.16
CA LEU A 147 6.93 4.91 -1.92
C LEU A 147 7.90 4.46 -3.04
N GLY A 148 7.55 3.45 -3.83
CA GLY A 148 8.26 3.11 -5.07
C GLY A 148 8.47 4.31 -5.99
N ARG A 149 7.51 5.23 -6.11
CA ARG A 149 7.65 6.43 -6.94
C ARG A 149 8.79 7.33 -6.49
N PHE A 150 8.92 7.51 -5.17
CA PHE A 150 10.02 8.27 -4.59
C PHE A 150 11.35 7.52 -4.72
N ILE A 151 11.37 6.21 -4.49
CA ILE A 151 12.56 5.36 -4.67
C ILE A 151 13.08 5.48 -6.11
N ALA A 152 12.18 5.42 -7.10
CA ALA A 152 12.51 5.57 -8.51
C ALA A 152 13.16 6.93 -8.80
N GLN A 153 12.62 8.02 -8.27
CA GLN A 153 13.19 9.37 -8.39
C GLN A 153 14.61 9.47 -7.81
N VAL A 154 14.82 8.91 -6.61
CA VAL A 154 16.14 8.92 -5.97
C VAL A 154 17.15 8.08 -6.75
N LYS A 155 16.76 6.89 -7.24
CA LYS A 155 17.60 6.05 -8.09
C LYS A 155 17.98 6.77 -9.39
N LEU A 156 17.01 7.44 -10.02
CA LEU A 156 17.26 8.25 -11.22
C LEU A 156 18.29 9.34 -10.95
N LYS A 157 18.09 10.17 -9.93
CA LYS A 157 19.01 11.27 -9.57
C LYS A 157 20.43 10.80 -9.25
N ASN A 158 20.57 9.61 -8.66
CA ASN A 158 21.86 9.01 -8.34
C ASN A 158 22.54 8.32 -9.53
N GLY A 159 22.05 8.52 -10.75
CA GLY A 159 22.68 8.02 -11.96
C GLY A 159 22.40 6.54 -12.28
N PHE A 160 21.59 5.85 -11.48
CA PHE A 160 21.41 4.39 -11.63
C PHE A 160 20.76 3.99 -12.95
N LEU A 161 20.02 4.88 -13.62
CA LEU A 161 19.09 4.54 -14.69
C LEU A 161 19.46 5.10 -16.08
N PHE A 162 20.54 5.87 -16.22
CA PHE A 162 20.79 6.64 -17.45
C PHE A 162 21.47 5.88 -18.60
N GLN A 163 21.91 4.63 -18.44
CA GLN A 163 22.65 3.96 -19.51
C GLN A 163 22.29 2.48 -19.68
N GLY A 164 21.98 2.11 -20.93
CA GLY A 164 22.02 0.73 -21.42
C GLY A 164 20.83 -0.17 -21.04
N ILE A 165 19.69 0.37 -20.64
CA ILE A 165 18.48 -0.43 -20.35
C ILE A 165 17.74 -0.71 -21.67
N LYS A 166 17.77 -1.97 -22.12
CA LYS A 166 17.18 -2.40 -23.40
C LYS A 166 15.88 -3.18 -23.27
N SER A 167 15.44 -3.47 -22.05
CA SER A 167 14.20 -4.23 -21.81
C SER A 167 13.67 -4.04 -20.38
N LYS A 168 12.37 -4.33 -20.21
CA LYS A 168 11.71 -4.33 -18.89
C LYS A 168 12.39 -5.26 -17.90
N LYS A 169 12.82 -6.45 -18.35
CA LYS A 169 13.49 -7.46 -17.51
C LYS A 169 14.84 -6.95 -17.00
N GLN A 170 15.58 -6.21 -17.82
CA GLN A 170 16.84 -5.60 -17.42
C GLN A 170 16.63 -4.48 -16.40
N LEU A 171 15.61 -3.64 -16.62
CA LEU A 171 15.20 -2.60 -15.64
C LEU A 171 14.83 -3.24 -14.29
N GLU A 172 13.97 -4.26 -14.30
CA GLU A 172 13.58 -5.00 -13.10
C GLU A 172 14.81 -5.55 -12.35
N LYS A 173 15.75 -6.18 -13.06
CA LYS A 173 16.98 -6.70 -12.45
C LYS A 173 17.81 -5.60 -11.80
N ARG A 174 17.88 -4.42 -12.41
CA ARG A 174 18.67 -3.29 -11.92
C ARG A 174 18.02 -2.55 -10.75
N LEU A 175 16.68 -2.56 -10.68
CA LEU A 175 15.94 -1.99 -9.57
C LEU A 175 15.98 -2.87 -8.31
N LYS A 176 16.20 -4.19 -8.47
CA LYS A 176 16.32 -5.14 -7.37
C LYS A 176 17.60 -4.95 -6.57
N ASN A 177 17.49 -5.18 -5.27
CA ASN A 177 18.63 -5.26 -4.37
C ASN A 177 18.44 -6.48 -3.46
N LEU A 178 18.97 -7.62 -3.89
CA LEU A 178 18.73 -8.90 -3.22
C LEU A 178 19.19 -8.91 -1.75
N LYS A 179 20.28 -8.22 -1.43
CA LYS A 179 20.74 -8.09 -0.04
C LYS A 179 19.69 -7.35 0.80
N ARG A 180 19.20 -6.21 0.31
CA ARG A 180 18.21 -5.41 1.02
C ARG A 180 16.85 -6.12 1.11
N GLU A 181 16.44 -6.81 0.06
CA GLU A 181 15.19 -7.60 0.07
C GLU A 181 15.22 -8.67 1.16
N LYS A 182 16.34 -9.39 1.30
CA LYS A 182 16.56 -10.36 2.38
C LYS A 182 16.50 -9.71 3.77
N GLU A 183 17.13 -8.55 3.95
CA GLU A 183 17.09 -7.79 5.22
C GLU A 183 15.66 -7.37 5.60
N VAL A 184 14.90 -6.83 4.64
CA VAL A 184 13.51 -6.39 4.86
C VAL A 184 12.62 -7.58 5.25
N ILE A 185 12.75 -8.71 4.56
CA ILE A 185 12.01 -9.93 4.89
C ILE A 185 12.40 -10.47 6.27
N LYS A 186 13.70 -10.49 6.59
CA LYS A 186 14.20 -10.92 7.91
C LYS A 186 13.57 -10.08 9.02
N LYS A 187 13.60 -8.75 8.88
CA LYS A 187 13.02 -7.80 9.84
C LYS A 187 11.51 -7.97 9.98
N ALA A 188 10.79 -8.18 8.87
CA ALA A 188 9.36 -8.47 8.90
C ALA A 188 9.04 -9.75 9.70
N LYS A 189 9.86 -10.81 9.57
CA LYS A 189 9.70 -12.03 10.37
C LYS A 189 9.98 -11.79 11.85
N GLU A 190 10.98 -10.99 12.19
CA GLU A 190 11.30 -10.62 13.58
C GLU A 190 10.15 -9.85 14.23
N ILE A 191 9.62 -8.84 13.54
CA ILE A 191 8.44 -8.08 13.98
C ILE A 191 7.23 -9.02 14.15
N ALA A 192 6.99 -9.93 13.21
CA ALA A 192 5.90 -10.89 13.31
C ALA A 192 6.02 -11.79 14.54
N ARG A 193 7.24 -12.26 14.89
CA ARG A 193 7.47 -13.00 16.15
C ARG A 193 7.12 -12.16 17.37
N LYS A 194 7.59 -10.90 17.42
CA LYS A 194 7.29 -9.96 18.51
C LYS A 194 5.79 -9.79 18.73
N TYR A 195 5.01 -9.64 17.66
CA TYR A 195 3.56 -9.47 17.73
C TYR A 195 2.76 -10.78 17.77
N THR A 196 3.41 -11.95 17.88
CA THR A 196 2.73 -13.26 17.78
C THR A 196 1.83 -13.37 16.54
N PHE A 197 2.34 -12.89 15.40
CA PHE A 197 1.73 -13.02 14.08
C PHE A 197 2.46 -14.10 13.26
N PRO A 198 1.76 -14.89 12.41
CA PRO A 198 2.40 -15.95 11.64
C PRO A 198 3.54 -15.44 10.74
N THR A 199 4.78 -15.84 11.07
CA THR A 199 5.99 -15.35 10.39
C THR A 199 6.02 -15.68 8.90
N LYS A 200 5.45 -16.83 8.50
CA LYS A 200 5.30 -17.22 7.09
C LYS A 200 4.40 -16.24 6.32
N ILE A 201 3.33 -15.79 6.94
CA ILE A 201 2.41 -14.82 6.33
C ILE A 201 3.07 -13.45 6.21
N ALA A 202 3.78 -12.99 7.25
CA ALA A 202 4.58 -11.77 7.16
C ALA A 202 5.62 -11.84 6.04
N GLU A 203 6.32 -12.97 5.89
CA GLU A 203 7.25 -13.18 4.79
C GLU A 203 6.57 -13.10 3.41
N GLU A 204 5.40 -13.74 3.24
CA GLU A 204 4.60 -13.66 2.00
C GLU A 204 4.18 -12.23 1.67
N TYR A 205 3.68 -11.49 2.67
CA TYR A 205 3.31 -10.08 2.52
C TYR A 205 4.49 -9.22 2.07
N PHE A 206 5.66 -9.35 2.71
CA PHE A 206 6.80 -8.50 2.37
C PHE A 206 7.46 -8.88 1.05
N LYS A 207 7.45 -10.17 0.66
CA LYS A 207 7.83 -10.58 -0.70
C LYS A 207 6.92 -9.94 -1.74
N TRP A 208 5.61 -9.93 -1.49
CA TRP A 208 4.64 -9.30 -2.38
C TRP A 208 4.80 -7.77 -2.41
N ILE A 209 4.86 -7.09 -1.26
CA ILE A 209 5.09 -5.63 -1.16
C ILE A 209 6.35 -5.21 -1.93
N ILE A 210 7.47 -5.94 -1.79
CA ILE A 210 8.71 -5.66 -2.54
C ILE A 210 8.48 -5.76 -4.04
N LYS A 211 7.87 -6.86 -4.50
CA LYS A 211 7.56 -7.10 -5.92
C LYS A 211 6.71 -5.96 -6.50
N GLU A 212 5.65 -5.58 -5.79
CA GLU A 212 4.72 -4.54 -6.26
C GLU A 212 5.33 -3.14 -6.16
N THR A 213 6.20 -2.88 -5.18
CA THR A 213 6.98 -1.64 -5.11
C THR A 213 7.84 -1.48 -6.38
N ILE A 214 8.52 -2.55 -6.82
CA ILE A 214 9.33 -2.53 -8.05
C ILE A 214 8.45 -2.28 -9.29
N LYS A 215 7.25 -2.86 -9.36
CA LYS A 215 6.32 -2.57 -10.46
C LYS A 215 5.92 -1.09 -10.47
N ILE A 216 5.59 -0.52 -9.31
CA ILE A 216 5.31 0.92 -9.21
C ILE A 216 6.50 1.76 -9.65
N GLU A 217 7.73 1.39 -9.27
CA GLU A 217 8.94 2.07 -9.76
C GLU A 217 8.99 2.10 -11.30
N ILE A 218 8.73 0.97 -11.95
CA ILE A 218 8.77 0.84 -13.41
C ILE A 218 7.66 1.65 -14.08
N GLU A 219 6.42 1.47 -13.65
CA GLU A 219 5.27 2.17 -14.25
C GLU A 219 5.36 3.68 -14.02
N TYR A 220 5.90 4.10 -12.88
CA TYR A 220 6.21 5.50 -12.63
C TYR A 220 7.27 6.05 -13.58
N LEU A 221 8.40 5.35 -13.74
CA LEU A 221 9.47 5.77 -14.65
C LEU A 221 8.99 5.86 -16.10
N LYS A 222 8.15 4.93 -16.56
CA LYS A 222 7.56 4.99 -17.92
C LYS A 222 6.72 6.23 -18.14
N LYS A 223 5.90 6.61 -17.16
CA LYS A 223 5.01 7.77 -17.29
C LYS A 223 5.74 9.10 -17.18
N VAL A 224 6.77 9.18 -16.34
CA VAL A 224 7.46 10.45 -16.04
C VAL A 224 8.72 10.65 -16.90
N TYR A 225 9.36 9.55 -17.33
CA TYR A 225 10.59 9.57 -18.13
C TYR A 225 10.51 8.58 -19.31
N PRO A 226 9.51 8.71 -20.21
CA PRO A 226 9.37 7.81 -21.36
C PRO A 226 10.64 7.73 -22.22
N GLN A 227 11.38 8.84 -22.35
CA GLN A 227 12.62 8.94 -23.11
C GLN A 227 13.77 8.06 -22.59
N ILE A 228 13.70 7.62 -21.32
CA ILE A 228 14.73 6.74 -20.72
C ILE A 228 14.40 5.26 -20.98
N LEU A 229 13.15 4.96 -21.35
CA LEU A 229 12.62 3.61 -21.49
C LEU A 229 12.10 3.40 -22.92
N LEU A 230 13.01 3.49 -23.90
CA LEU A 230 12.73 3.33 -25.34
C LEU A 230 12.57 1.85 -25.77
N PHE A 231 11.95 1.01 -24.93
CA PHE A 231 11.70 -0.40 -25.22
C PHE A 231 10.27 -0.81 -24.88
#